data_AF-A0A929I084-F1
#
_entry.id   AF-A0A929I084-F1
#
_cell.length_a   1.000
_cell.length_b   1.000
_cell.length_c   1.000
_cell.angle_alpha   90.00
_cell.angle_beta   90.00
_cell.angle_gamma   90.00
#
_symmetry.space_group_name_H-M   'P 1'
#
loop_
_entity.id
_entity.type
_entity.pdbx_description
1 polymer ?
#
loop_
_entity_poly.entity_id
_entity_poly.type
_entity_poly.pdbx_seq_one_letter_code
_entity_poly.pdbx_strand_id
1 'polypeptide(L)'
;MAHYQHKDVESILKLFERELSTLNRLNKVEKMKIRRRVANAILPALAASNSQPDMFLNMVENKLRDVFDLFFDGWGFREKLHQRVANIIKEKKKRLT
;
A
#
# COMPACT_ATOMS: atom_id res chain seq x y z
N MET A 1 7.31 11.74 -17.43
CA MET A 1 7.24 10.46 -16.67
C MET A 1 6.30 10.63 -15.48
N ALA A 2 5.34 9.73 -15.29
CA ALA A 2 4.22 9.94 -14.36
C ALA A 2 4.57 9.54 -12.91
N HIS A 3 5.20 10.44 -12.17
CA HIS A 3 5.40 10.28 -10.72
C HIS A 3 4.07 9.99 -10.01
N TYR A 4 4.07 9.11 -9.01
CA TYR A 4 2.93 8.97 -8.09
C TYR A 4 2.69 10.30 -7.39
N GLN A 5 1.45 10.79 -7.46
CA GLN A 5 1.09 12.02 -6.78
C GLN A 5 0.98 11.73 -5.28
N HIS A 6 1.19 12.76 -4.47
CA HIS A 6 1.04 12.64 -3.01
C HIS A 6 -0.29 11.98 -2.60
N LYS A 7 -1.38 12.28 -3.33
CA LYS A 7 -2.71 11.70 -3.14
C LYS A 7 -2.78 10.20 -3.39
N ASP A 8 -1.98 9.66 -4.32
CA ASP A 8 -1.93 8.22 -4.61
C ASP A 8 -1.29 7.48 -3.43
N VAL A 9 -0.17 8.01 -2.93
CA VAL A 9 0.56 7.50 -1.76
C VAL A 9 -0.32 7.52 -0.53
N GLU A 10 -0.96 8.66 -0.27
CA GLU A 10 -1.85 8.85 0.86
C GLU A 10 -3.02 7.86 0.80
N SER A 11 -3.55 7.60 -0.39
CA SER A 11 -4.63 6.64 -0.56
C SER A 11 -4.21 5.21 -0.25
N ILE A 12 -3.00 4.79 -0.62
CA ILE A 12 -2.48 3.46 -0.30
C ILE A 12 -2.24 3.36 1.21
N LEU A 13 -1.63 4.38 1.83
CA LEU A 13 -1.40 4.42 3.27
C LEU A 13 -2.72 4.37 4.06
N LYS A 14 -3.76 5.07 3.60
CA LYS A 14 -5.12 5.01 4.20
C LYS A 14 -5.72 3.60 4.12
N LEU A 15 -5.42 2.83 3.08
CA LEU A 15 -5.87 1.45 2.96
C LEU A 15 -5.29 0.59 4.10
N PHE A 16 -3.97 0.67 4.32
CA PHE A 16 -3.29 -0.02 5.42
C PHE A 16 -3.76 0.47 6.80
N GLU A 17 -3.99 1.77 6.96
CA GLU A 17 -4.46 2.34 8.22
C GLU A 17 -5.83 1.78 8.62
N ARG A 18 -6.73 1.61 7.65
CA ARG A 18 -8.05 1.02 7.88
C ARG A 18 -7.92 -0.42 8.38
N GLU A 19 -7.13 -1.27 7.74
CA GLU A 19 -6.92 -2.63 8.23
C GLU A 19 -6.18 -2.68 9.56
N LEU A 20 -5.21 -1.80 9.81
CA LEU A 20 -4.57 -1.72 11.12
C LEU A 20 -5.54 -1.32 12.23
N SER A 21 -6.54 -0.50 11.90
CA SER A 21 -7.55 -0.07 12.86
C SER A 21 -8.45 -1.22 13.31
N THR A 22 -8.73 -2.21 12.45
CA THR A 22 -9.55 -3.38 12.76
C THR A 22 -8.83 -4.39 13.67
N LEU A 23 -7.50 -4.31 13.79
CA LEU A 23 -6.72 -5.17 14.68
C LEU A 23 -6.89 -4.78 16.15
N ASN A 24 -7.89 -5.35 16.82
CA ASN A 24 -8.13 -5.10 18.25
C ASN A 24 -7.06 -5.71 19.18
N ARG A 25 -6.34 -6.73 18.70
CA ARG A 25 -5.28 -7.42 19.45
C ARG A 25 -3.97 -6.64 19.61
N LEU A 26 -3.80 -5.54 18.86
CA LEU A 26 -2.58 -4.74 18.89
C LEU A 26 -2.79 -3.43 19.65
N ASN A 27 -1.86 -3.09 20.53
CA ASN A 27 -1.88 -1.83 21.25
C ASN A 27 -1.44 -0.65 20.35
N LYS A 28 -1.61 0.57 20.85
CA LYS A 28 -1.28 1.81 20.11
C LYS A 28 0.17 1.85 19.63
N VAL A 29 1.11 1.37 20.45
CA VAL A 29 2.55 1.40 20.14
C VAL A 29 2.88 0.42 19.02
N GLU A 30 2.33 -0.79 19.07
CA GLU A 30 2.49 -1.81 18.03
C GLU A 30 1.92 -1.33 16.69
N LYS A 31 0.70 -0.77 16.71
CA LYS A 31 0.10 -0.15 15.52
C LYS A 31 0.99 0.95 14.96
N MET A 32 1.59 1.79 15.81
CA MET A 32 2.51 2.84 15.38
C MET A 32 3.80 2.30 14.74
N LYS A 33 4.36 1.20 15.27
CA LYS A 33 5.52 0.53 14.67
C LYS A 33 5.19 -0.02 13.28
N ILE A 34 4.02 -0.67 13.13
CA ILE A 34 3.58 -1.19 11.84
C ILE A 34 3.33 -0.04 10.85
N ARG A 35 2.67 1.05 11.25
CA ARG A 35 2.48 2.24 10.39
C ARG A 35 3.80 2.77 9.84
N ARG A 36 4.82 2.92 10.69
CA ARG A 36 6.15 3.36 10.26
C ARG A 36 6.76 2.39 9.26
N ARG A 37 6.63 1.09 9.52
CA ARG A 37 7.15 0.05 8.63
C ARG A 37 6.44 0.04 7.27
N VAL A 38 5.12 0.19 7.27
CA VAL A 38 4.29 0.33 6.07
C VAL A 38 4.74 1.54 5.24
N ALA A 39 4.90 2.71 5.87
CA ALA A 39 5.39 3.91 5.18
C ALA A 39 6.80 3.71 4.59
N ASN A 40 7.71 3.09 5.35
CA ASN A 40 9.07 2.78 4.90
C ASN A 40 9.14 1.73 3.79
N ALA A 41 8.10 0.90 3.61
CA ALA A 41 8.01 -0.02 2.49
C ALA A 41 7.42 0.66 1.25
N ILE A 42 6.36 1.45 1.43
CA ILE A 42 5.60 2.07 0.34
C ILE A 42 6.37 3.23 -0.30
N LEU A 43 6.94 4.14 0.49
CA LEU A 43 7.59 5.35 -0.06
C LEU A 43 8.76 5.00 -1.00
N PRO A 44 9.70 4.10 -0.63
CA PRO A 44 10.77 3.71 -1.54
C PRO A 44 10.27 2.88 -2.72
N ALA A 45 9.26 2.02 -2.51
CA ALA A 45 8.69 1.22 -3.59
C ALA A 45 8.03 2.11 -4.65
N LEU A 46 7.35 3.19 -4.26
CA LEU A 46 6.77 4.16 -5.19
C LEU A 46 7.83 4.94 -5.96
N ALA A 47 8.95 5.30 -5.31
CA ALA A 47 10.05 5.99 -5.96
C ALA A 47 10.81 5.09 -6.96
N ALA A 48 10.96 3.80 -6.63
CA ALA A 48 11.65 2.83 -7.48
C ALA A 48 10.78 2.30 -8.62
N SER A 49 9.47 2.15 -8.41
CA SER A 49 8.54 1.48 -9.32
C SER A 49 8.14 2.30 -10.54
N ASN A 50 8.94 3.29 -10.97
CA ASN A 50 8.72 4.21 -12.10
C ASN A 50 8.00 3.55 -13.31
N SER A 51 6.68 3.46 -13.22
CA SER A 51 5.71 2.91 -14.20
C SER A 51 5.31 1.43 -14.13
N GLN A 52 5.85 0.59 -13.24
CA GLN A 52 5.52 -0.86 -13.20
C GLN A 52 4.72 -1.25 -11.94
N PRO A 53 3.39 -1.42 -12.05
CA PRO A 53 2.49 -1.78 -10.95
C PRO A 53 2.88 -3.08 -10.25
N ASP A 54 3.22 -4.09 -11.05
CA ASP A 54 3.56 -5.41 -10.55
C ASP A 54 4.85 -5.38 -9.72
N MET A 55 5.80 -4.53 -10.10
CA MET A 55 7.02 -4.31 -9.34
C MET A 55 6.72 -3.64 -8.00
N PHE A 56 5.86 -2.63 -7.97
CA PHE A 56 5.41 -2.00 -6.73
C PHE A 56 4.74 -3.02 -5.79
N LEU A 57 3.78 -3.78 -6.32
CA LEU A 57 3.03 -4.78 -5.56
C LEU A 57 3.96 -5.86 -4.99
N ASN A 58 4.83 -6.43 -5.82
CA ASN A 58 5.82 -7.42 -5.38
C ASN A 58 6.74 -6.88 -4.28
N MET A 59 7.23 -5.63 -4.40
CA MET A 59 8.09 -5.04 -3.37
C MET A 59 7.36 -4.84 -2.04
N VAL A 60 6.11 -4.37 -2.09
CA VAL A 60 5.30 -4.11 -0.89
C VAL A 60 4.89 -5.42 -0.23
N GLU A 61 4.40 -6.40 -0.99
CA GLU A 61 3.99 -7.70 -0.48
C GLU A 61 5.14 -8.48 0.14
N ASN A 62 6.33 -8.45 -0.48
CA ASN A 62 7.50 -9.10 0.09
C ASN A 62 7.98 -8.43 1.39
N LYS A 63 8.06 -7.09 1.42
CA LYS A 63 8.56 -6.35 2.61
C LYS A 63 7.59 -6.37 3.80
N LEU A 64 6.30 -6.49 3.51
CA LEU A 64 5.23 -6.44 4.50
C LEU A 64 4.52 -7.77 4.67
N ARG A 65 5.07 -8.89 4.19
CA ARG A 65 4.42 -10.22 4.24
C ARG A 65 3.87 -10.54 5.63
N ASP A 66 4.69 -10.35 6.65
CA ASP A 66 4.31 -10.54 8.05
C ASP A 66 3.18 -9.60 8.50
N VAL A 67 3.10 -8.38 7.95
CA VAL A 67 2.00 -7.44 8.22
C VAL A 67 0.70 -7.91 7.56
N PHE A 68 0.76 -8.45 6.34
CA PHE A 68 -0.40 -9.06 5.69
C PHE A 68 -0.93 -10.26 6.50
N ASP A 69 -0.02 -11.06 7.06
CA ASP A 69 -0.37 -12.22 7.89
C ASP A 69 -0.99 -11.79 9.25
N LEU A 70 -0.84 -10.53 9.66
CA LEU A 70 -1.52 -9.98 10.83
C LEU A 70 -2.97 -9.60 10.57
N PHE A 71 -3.38 -9.38 9.33
CA PHE A 71 -4.75 -8.98 9.01
C PHE A 71 -5.69 -10.18 9.06
N PHE A 72 -6.90 -9.96 9.59
CA PHE A 72 -7.93 -10.99 9.66
C PHE A 72 -8.30 -11.50 8.26
N ASP A 73 -8.36 -10.58 7.29
CA ASP A 73 -8.57 -10.86 5.87
C ASP A 73 -7.35 -10.40 5.05
N GLY A 74 -6.21 -11.05 5.27
CA GLY A 74 -4.96 -10.73 4.58
C GLY A 74 -5.05 -10.92 3.06
N TRP A 75 -5.82 -11.90 2.59
CA TRP A 75 -6.02 -12.14 1.15
C TRP A 75 -6.92 -11.07 0.52
N GLY A 76 -8.08 -10.77 1.10
CA GLY A 76 -8.96 -9.72 0.59
C GLY A 76 -8.32 -8.33 0.68
N PHE A 77 -7.45 -8.09 1.67
CA PHE A 77 -6.64 -6.88 1.70
C PHE A 77 -5.64 -6.79 0.52
N ARG A 78 -4.99 -7.89 0.15
CA ARG A 78 -4.12 -7.93 -1.05
C ARG A 78 -4.92 -7.58 -2.30
N GLU A 79 -6.10 -8.15 -2.50
CA GLU A 79 -6.95 -7.81 -3.64
C GLU A 79 -7.33 -6.33 -3.67
N LYS A 80 -7.73 -5.75 -2.53
CA LYS A 80 -8.03 -4.30 -2.42
C LYS A 80 -6.82 -3.44 -2.78
N LEU A 81 -5.61 -3.84 -2.37
CA LEU A 81 -4.37 -3.15 -2.70
C LEU A 81 -4.10 -3.21 -4.21
N HIS A 82 -4.20 -4.38 -4.82
CA HIS A 82 -4.04 -4.59 -6.27
C HIS A 82 -5.03 -3.72 -7.06
N GLN A 83 -6.31 -3.76 -6.69
CA GLN A 83 -7.35 -2.93 -7.31
C GLN A 83 -7.05 -1.44 -7.17
N ARG A 84 -6.56 -0.99 -6.01
CA ARG A 84 -6.24 0.43 -5.82
C ARG A 84 -5.08 0.86 -6.70
N VAL A 85 -4.03 0.05 -6.78
CA VAL A 85 -2.88 0.31 -7.66
C VAL A 85 -3.35 0.35 -9.13
N ALA A 86 -4.14 -0.63 -9.57
CA ALA A 86 -4.77 -0.69 -10.89
C ALA A 86 -5.55 0.61 -11.23
N ASN A 87 -6.36 1.10 -10.28
CA ASN A 87 -7.13 2.32 -10.43
C ASN A 87 -6.24 3.56 -10.58
N ILE A 88 -5.16 3.69 -9.81
CA ILE A 88 -4.22 4.81 -9.91
C ILE A 88 -3.60 4.86 -11.32
N ILE A 89 -3.24 3.71 -11.90
CA ILE A 89 -2.69 3.67 -13.27
C ILE A 89 -3.75 4.09 -14.29
N LYS A 90 -4.98 3.61 -14.14
CA LYS A 90 -6.10 3.98 -15.02
C LYS A 90 -6.37 5.49 -14.97
N GLU A 91 -6.38 6.08 -13.77
CA GLU A 91 -6.53 7.52 -13.55
C GLU A 91 -5.39 8.32 -14.21
N LYS A 92 -4.14 7.84 -14.10
CA LYS A 92 -2.98 8.46 -14.75
C LYS A 92 -3.07 8.40 -16.27
N LYS A 93 -3.45 7.26 -16.85
CA LYS A 93 -3.63 7.11 -18.31
C LYS A 93 -4.67 8.10 -18.86
N LYS A 94 -5.80 8.25 -18.15
CA LYS A 94 -6.87 9.19 -18.53
C LYS A 94 -6.47 10.66 -18.51
N ARG A 95 -5.45 11.06 -17.73
CA ARG A 95 -4.96 12.45 -17.66
C ARG A 95 -3.96 12.78 -18.78
N LEU A 96 -3.51 11.78 -19.51
CA LEU A 96 -2.53 11.91 -20.60
C LEU A 96 -3.17 11.81 -22.00
N THR A 97 -4.46 11.47 -22.06
CA THR A 97 -5.34 11.50 -23.24
C THR A 97 -6.27 12.70 -23.15
#